data_AF-A0A8X7BZ14-F1
#
_entry.id   AF-A0A8X7BZ14-F1
#
_cell.length_a   1.000
_cell.length_b   1.000
_cell.length_c   1.000
_cell.angle_alpha   90.00
_cell.angle_beta   90.00
_cell.angle_gamma   90.00
#
_symmetry.space_group_name_H-M   'P 1'
#
loop_
_entity.id
_entity.type
_entity.pdbx_description
1 polymer ?
#
loop_
_entity_poly.entity_id
_entity_poly.type
_entity_poly.pdbx_seq_one_letter_code
_entity_poly.pdbx_strand_id
1 'polypeptide(L)'
;MLKLREEEKARQQRLDQLRKQVSVDPVPERIHQDTVASQARKEASSEGLALKALHELRTVLDAEVHRDPRVRLEQQLREAGLLNSEYARHVLSQMHPPREPRKDTISSLFLQESEN
;
A
#
# COMPACT_ATOMS: atom_id res chain seq x y z
N MET A 1 -39.06 -61.51 -9.34
CA MET A 1 -38.69 -60.50 -10.36
C MET A 1 -39.78 -59.47 -10.62
N LEU A 2 -41.05 -59.86 -10.85
CA LEU A 2 -42.13 -58.90 -11.15
C LEU A 2 -42.51 -58.00 -9.95
N LYS A 3 -42.66 -58.58 -8.75
CA LYS A 3 -43.03 -57.83 -7.52
C LYS A 3 -42.03 -56.74 -7.13
N LEU A 4 -40.72 -57.02 -7.20
CA LEU A 4 -39.66 -56.04 -6.95
C LEU A 4 -39.76 -54.84 -7.91
N ARG A 5 -40.14 -55.09 -9.16
CA ARG A 5 -40.28 -54.06 -10.20
C ARG A 5 -41.50 -53.17 -9.96
N GLU A 6 -42.55 -53.71 -9.34
CA GLU A 6 -43.74 -52.95 -8.95
C GLU A 6 -43.48 -52.09 -7.70
N GLU A 7 -42.74 -52.62 -6.73
CA GLU A 7 -42.30 -51.88 -5.54
C GLU A 7 -41.36 -50.72 -5.90
N GLU A 8 -40.42 -50.93 -6.83
CA GLU A 8 -39.55 -49.87 -7.34
C GLU A 8 -40.34 -48.77 -8.05
N LYS A 9 -41.35 -49.12 -8.85
CA LYS A 9 -42.23 -48.14 -9.50
C LYS A 9 -43.04 -47.35 -8.48
N ALA A 10 -43.61 -48.00 -7.47
CA ALA A 10 -44.35 -47.31 -6.40
C ALA A 10 -43.43 -46.38 -5.61
N ARG A 11 -42.19 -46.81 -5.35
CA ARG A 11 -41.16 -45.97 -4.72
C ARG A 11 -40.81 -44.76 -5.58
N GLN A 12 -40.59 -44.95 -6.88
CA GLN A 12 -40.31 -43.86 -7.82
C GLN A 12 -41.46 -42.86 -7.87
N GLN A 13 -42.71 -43.33 -7.98
CA GLN A 13 -43.89 -42.46 -7.97
C GLN A 13 -44.00 -41.63 -6.67
N ARG A 14 -43.73 -42.24 -5.52
CA ARG A 14 -43.74 -41.54 -4.23
C ARG A 14 -42.62 -40.50 -4.16
N LEU A 15 -41.43 -40.82 -4.67
CA LEU A 15 -40.31 -39.88 -4.74
C LEU A 15 -40.60 -38.70 -5.69
N ASP A 16 -41.24 -38.96 -6.83
CA ASP A 16 -41.62 -37.92 -7.79
C ASP A 16 -42.69 -36.97 -7.23
N GLN A 17 -43.63 -37.50 -6.43
CA GLN A 17 -44.59 -36.66 -5.69
C GLN A 17 -43.90 -35.77 -4.66
N LEU A 18 -42.96 -36.32 -3.89
CA LEU A 18 -42.18 -35.56 -2.91
C LEU A 18 -41.32 -34.48 -3.59
N ARG A 19 -40.70 -34.78 -4.74
CA ARG A 19 -39.94 -33.79 -5.51
C ARG A 19 -40.78 -32.62 -5.97
N LYS A 20 -42.03 -32.86 -6.40
CA LYS A 20 -42.96 -31.79 -6.77
C LYS A 20 -43.39 -30.93 -5.57
N GLN A 21 -43.51 -31.52 -4.39
CA GLN A 21 -43.84 -30.81 -3.15
C GLN A 21 -42.67 -29.97 -2.61
N VAL A 22 -41.43 -30.44 -2.79
CA VAL A 22 -40.21 -29.79 -2.29
C VAL A 22 -39.56 -28.91 -3.36
N SER A 23 -40.08 -28.88 -4.58
CA SER A 23 -39.59 -28.02 -5.65
C SER A 23 -39.79 -26.56 -5.25
N VAL A 24 -38.76 -25.95 -4.70
CA VAL A 24 -38.65 -24.52 -4.50
C VAL A 24 -38.54 -23.89 -5.89
N ASP A 25 -39.28 -22.83 -6.14
CA ASP A 25 -39.14 -22.05 -7.38
C ASP A 25 -37.65 -21.69 -7.57
N PRO A 26 -37.11 -21.76 -8.81
CA PRO A 26 -35.75 -21.32 -9.05
C PRO A 26 -35.62 -19.89 -8.52
N VAL A 27 -34.73 -19.72 -7.54
CA VAL A 27 -34.43 -18.42 -6.95
C VAL A 27 -34.13 -17.47 -8.12
N PRO A 28 -34.86 -16.34 -8.26
CA PRO A 28 -34.71 -15.49 -9.42
C PRO A 28 -33.24 -15.08 -9.54
N GLU A 29 -32.66 -15.22 -10.73
CA GLU A 29 -31.23 -15.01 -10.98
C GLU A 29 -30.72 -13.66 -10.43
N ARG A 30 -31.62 -12.66 -10.34
CA ARG A 30 -31.41 -11.35 -9.72
C ARG A 30 -30.85 -11.42 -8.28
N ILE A 31 -31.14 -12.46 -7.50
CA ILE A 31 -30.63 -12.59 -6.12
C ILE A 31 -29.15 -12.95 -6.10
N HIS A 32 -28.67 -13.67 -7.12
CA HIS A 32 -27.28 -14.13 -7.22
C HIS A 32 -26.41 -13.25 -8.12
N GLN A 33 -27.03 -12.36 -8.89
CA GLN A 33 -26.32 -11.42 -9.75
C GLN A 33 -25.72 -10.28 -8.94
N ASP A 34 -24.53 -9.85 -9.37
CA ASP A 34 -23.94 -8.62 -8.86
C ASP A 34 -24.91 -7.45 -9.10
N THR A 35 -25.11 -6.65 -8.06
CA THR A 35 -25.82 -5.38 -8.21
C THR A 35 -25.01 -4.41 -9.07
N VAL A 36 -25.68 -3.45 -9.71
CA VAL A 36 -25.02 -2.38 -10.49
C VAL A 36 -23.93 -1.68 -9.66
N ALA A 37 -24.17 -1.46 -8.37
CA ALA A 37 -23.19 -0.89 -7.45
C ALA A 37 -22.00 -1.83 -7.16
N SER A 38 -22.23 -3.15 -7.12
CA SER A 38 -21.16 -4.15 -6.99
C SER A 38 -20.29 -4.19 -8.24
N GLN A 39 -20.90 -4.18 -9.43
CA GLN A 39 -20.20 -4.16 -10.72
C GLN A 39 -19.35 -2.90 -10.87
N ALA A 40 -19.94 -1.72 -10.62
CA ALA A 40 -19.22 -0.44 -10.68
C ALA A 40 -18.00 -0.39 -9.73
N ARG A 41 -18.11 -0.98 -8.54
CA ARG A 41 -16.96 -1.07 -7.61
C ARG A 41 -15.87 -2.02 -8.12
N LYS A 42 -16.25 -3.16 -8.71
CA LYS A 42 -15.30 -4.11 -9.30
C LYS A 42 -14.57 -3.49 -10.48
N GLU A 43 -15.28 -2.77 -11.34
CA GLU A 43 -14.72 -2.02 -12.48
C GLU A 43 -13.76 -0.93 -11.99
N ALA A 44 -14.18 -0.09 -11.04
CA ALA A 44 -13.32 0.93 -10.43
C ALA A 44 -12.07 0.34 -9.73
N SER A 45 -12.18 -0.87 -9.18
CA SER A 45 -11.04 -1.58 -8.57
C SER A 45 -10.12 -2.22 -9.60
N SER A 46 -10.64 -2.61 -10.77
CA SER A 46 -9.86 -3.22 -11.87
C SER A 46 -9.03 -2.19 -12.66
N GLU A 47 -9.43 -0.91 -12.65
CA GLU A 47 -8.73 0.19 -13.30
C GLU A 47 -7.47 0.69 -12.56
N GLY A 48 -6.90 -0.10 -11.65
CA GLY A 48 -5.61 0.21 -11.00
C GLY A 48 -5.63 1.38 -10.01
N LEU A 49 -6.80 1.98 -9.76
CA LEU A 49 -6.98 3.07 -8.79
C LEU A 49 -6.75 2.61 -7.33
N ALA A 50 -6.81 1.31 -7.06
CA ALA A 50 -6.65 0.74 -5.73
C ALA A 50 -5.20 0.74 -5.19
N LEU A 51 -4.20 1.18 -5.97
CA LEU A 51 -2.82 1.34 -5.48
C LEU A 51 -2.25 2.74 -5.70
N LYS A 52 -3.09 3.76 -5.89
CA LYS A 52 -2.61 5.12 -5.68
C LYS A 52 -2.38 5.25 -4.18
N ALA A 53 -1.12 5.39 -3.77
CA ALA A 53 -0.77 5.56 -2.37
C ALA A 53 -1.70 6.61 -1.75
N LEU A 54 -2.31 6.30 -0.61
CA LEU A 54 -3.24 7.20 0.09
C LEU A 54 -2.61 8.58 0.38
N HIS A 55 -1.28 8.64 0.38
CA HIS A 55 -0.48 9.86 0.53
C HIS A 55 0.64 9.89 -0.51
N GLU A 56 1.00 11.08 -0.96
CA GLU A 56 2.21 11.30 -1.74
C GLU A 56 3.45 10.95 -0.89
N LEU A 57 4.26 10.00 -1.36
CA LEU A 57 5.55 9.73 -0.75
C LEU A 57 6.47 10.93 -0.99
N ARG A 58 6.68 11.75 0.04
CA ARG A 58 7.65 12.85 0.01
C ARG A 58 9.03 12.32 0.37
N THR A 59 9.65 11.64 -0.60
CA THR A 59 11.06 11.27 -0.53
C THR A 59 11.92 12.47 -0.94
N VAL A 60 13.07 12.65 -0.31
CA VAL A 60 14.05 13.65 -0.75
C VAL A 60 14.64 13.17 -2.07
N LEU A 61 14.43 13.93 -3.15
CA LEU A 61 15.02 13.62 -4.44
C LEU A 61 16.50 14.06 -4.46
N ASP A 62 17.35 13.39 -5.24
CA ASP A 62 18.77 13.80 -5.38
C ASP A 62 18.89 15.28 -5.76
N ALA A 63 18.07 15.76 -6.68
CA ALA A 63 18.07 17.18 -7.06
C ALA A 63 17.75 18.12 -5.88
N GLU A 64 16.95 17.67 -4.91
CA GLU A 64 16.65 18.43 -3.70
C GLU A 64 17.80 18.41 -2.70
N VAL A 65 18.54 17.29 -2.60
CA VAL A 65 19.76 17.19 -1.79
C VAL A 65 20.80 18.19 -2.28
N HIS A 66 21.00 18.28 -3.61
CA HIS A 66 21.95 19.23 -4.21
C HIS A 66 21.51 20.70 -4.10
N ARG A 67 20.30 21.01 -3.62
CA ARG A 67 19.92 22.40 -3.30
C ARG A 67 20.68 22.94 -2.10
N ASP A 68 21.09 22.08 -1.15
CA ASP A 68 21.87 22.56 0.00
C ASP A 68 23.28 22.97 -0.48
N PRO A 69 23.71 24.23 -0.26
CA PRO A 69 25.06 24.67 -0.63
C PRO A 69 26.16 23.86 0.05
N ARG A 70 25.91 23.28 1.24
CA ARG A 70 26.88 22.43 1.96
C ARG A 70 27.21 21.16 1.23
N VAL A 71 26.19 20.50 0.67
CA VAL A 71 26.40 19.28 -0.10
C VAL A 71 27.19 19.58 -1.37
N ARG A 72 26.84 20.67 -2.07
CA ARG A 72 27.57 21.07 -3.28
C ARG A 72 29.03 21.37 -2.99
N LEU A 73 29.32 22.11 -1.93
CA LEU A 73 30.69 22.46 -1.56
C LEU A 73 31.50 21.24 -1.13
N GLU A 74 30.91 20.34 -0.33
CA GLU A 74 31.56 19.08 0.07
C GLU A 74 31.92 18.24 -1.15
N GLN A 75 30.99 18.10 -2.09
CA GLN A 75 31.21 17.36 -3.33
C GLN A 75 32.35 17.96 -4.16
N GLN A 76 32.41 19.28 -4.29
CA GLN A 76 33.52 19.96 -4.98
C GLN A 76 34.86 19.75 -4.27
N LEU A 77 34.90 19.79 -2.93
CA LEU A 77 36.10 19.51 -2.16
C LEU A 77 36.56 18.06 -2.28
N ARG A 78 35.60 17.12 -2.39
CA ARG A 78 35.86 15.70 -2.62
C ARG A 78 36.41 15.45 -4.02
N GLU A 79 35.81 16.06 -5.05
CA GLU A 79 36.29 16.02 -6.44
C GLU A 79 37.71 16.61 -6.57
N ALA A 80 38.01 17.67 -5.81
CA ALA A 80 39.34 18.26 -5.75
C ALA A 80 40.34 17.48 -4.87
N GLY A 81 39.92 16.42 -4.18
CA GLY A 81 40.76 15.65 -3.26
C GLY A 81 41.16 16.38 -1.97
N LEU A 82 40.50 17.49 -1.63
CA LEU A 82 40.82 18.37 -0.51
C LEU A 82 39.96 18.13 0.74
N LEU A 83 39.01 17.19 0.70
CA LEU A 83 38.03 16.96 1.77
C LEU A 83 38.66 16.75 3.16
N ASN A 84 39.82 16.07 3.21
CA ASN A 84 40.51 15.77 4.47
C ASN A 84 41.45 16.89 4.95
N SER A 85 41.55 18.00 4.21
CA SER A 85 42.41 19.13 4.57
C SER A 85 41.85 19.96 5.72
N GLU A 86 42.74 20.64 6.44
CA GLU A 86 42.36 21.66 7.45
C GLU A 86 41.50 22.78 6.84
N TYR A 87 41.78 23.13 5.57
CA TYR A 87 41.00 24.10 4.82
C TYR A 87 39.54 23.65 4.66
N ALA A 88 39.30 22.42 4.20
CA ALA A 88 37.96 21.88 4.06
C ALA A 88 37.22 21.86 5.40
N ARG A 89 37.91 21.49 6.49
CA ARG A 89 37.32 21.48 7.84
C ARG A 89 36.88 22.88 8.29
N HIS A 90 37.72 23.89 8.05
CA HIS A 90 37.42 25.27 8.40
C HIS A 90 36.28 25.85 7.55
N VAL A 91 36.25 25.60 6.24
CA VAL A 91 35.19 26.12 5.37
C VAL A 91 33.85 25.45 5.68
N LEU A 92 33.83 24.13 5.84
CA LEU A 92 32.61 23.38 6.14
C LEU A 92 32.03 23.75 7.52
N SER A 93 32.86 24.05 8.52
CA SER A 93 32.38 24.45 9.85
C SER A 93 31.69 25.81 9.87
N GLN A 94 32.08 26.72 8.96
CA GLN A 94 31.46 28.03 8.84
C GLN A 94 30.10 27.99 8.13
N MET A 95 29.82 26.94 7.36
CA MET A 95 28.58 26.84 6.60
C MET A 95 27.45 26.25 7.43
N HIS A 96 26.42 27.07 7.65
CA HIS A 96 25.24 26.68 8.41
C HIS A 96 24.13 26.14 7.48
N PRO A 97 23.22 25.30 7.99
CA PRO A 97 22.02 24.95 7.27
C PRO A 97 21.22 26.16 6.80
N PRO A 98 20.62 26.13 5.60
CA PRO A 98 19.66 27.17 5.20
C PRO A 98 18.40 27.16 6.07
N ARG A 99 18.10 26.05 6.74
CA ARG A 99 17.01 25.93 7.72
C ARG A 99 17.56 25.34 9.00
N GLU A 100 17.34 26.05 10.10
CA GLU A 100 17.65 25.52 11.42
C GLU A 100 16.93 24.18 11.64
N PRO A 101 17.56 23.23 12.35
CA PRO A 101 16.88 22.05 12.84
C PRO A 101 15.60 22.44 13.56
N ARG A 102 14.55 21.61 13.45
CA ARG A 102 13.31 21.85 14.20
C ARG A 102 13.64 21.89 15.70
N LYS A 103 13.00 22.80 16.43
CA LYS A 103 13.22 23.02 17.87
C LYS A 103 13.05 21.73 18.70
N ASP A 104 12.12 20.89 18.28
CA ASP A 104 11.77 19.65 18.96
C ASP A 104 12.74 18.50 18.61
N THR A 105 13.59 18.69 17.61
CA THR A 105 14.61 17.73 17.20
C THR A 105 15.88 17.98 18.02
N ILE A 106 15.99 17.26 19.13
CA ILE A 106 17.21 17.22 19.93
C ILE A 106 18.23 16.39 19.15
N SER A 107 19.35 17.00 18.74
CA SER A 107 20.45 16.23 18.17
C SER A 107 21.18 15.50 19.31
N SER A 108 21.65 14.29 19.05
CA SER A 108 22.38 13.48 20.05
C SER A 108 23.66 14.16 20.56
N LEU A 109 24.16 15.19 19.86
CA LEU A 109 25.32 15.96 20.27
C LEU A 109 25.05 16.86 21.47
N PHE A 110 23.82 17.39 21.63
CA PHE A 110 23.49 18.29 22.75
C PHE A 110 23.17 17.57 24.07
N LEU A 111 22.96 16.24 24.06
CA LEU A 111 22.77 15.49 25.29
C LEU A 111 24.06 15.41 26.13
N GLN A 112 25.23 15.40 25.46
CA GLN A 112 26.52 15.18 26.11
C GLN A 112 27.03 16.42 26.88
N GLU A 113 26.55 17.62 26.57
CA GLU A 113 26.92 18.86 27.27
C GLU A 113 26.10 19.09 28.55
N SER A 114 24.98 18.38 28.72
CA SER A 114 24.11 18.52 29.91
C SER A 114 24.50 17.65 31.10
N GLU A 115 25.51 16.78 30.95
CA GLU A 115 25.98 15.85 31.99
C GLU A 115 27.33 16.26 32.62
N ASN A 116 27.88 17.43 32.31
CA ASN A 116 29.13 17.94 32.88
C ASN A 116 28.94 19.20 33.73
#